data_AF-A0A0A0AHA3-F1
#
_entry.id   AF-A0A0A0AHA3-F1
#
_cell.length_a   1.000
_cell.length_b   1.000
_cell.length_c   1.000
_cell.angle_alpha   90.00
_cell.angle_beta   90.00
_cell.angle_gamma   90.00
#
_symmetry.space_group_name_H-M   'P 1'
#
loop_
_entity.id
_entity.type
_entity.pdbx_description
1 polymer ?
#
loop_
_entity_poly.entity_id
_entity_poly.type
_entity_poly.pdbx_seq_one_letter_code
_entity_poly.pdbx_strand_id
1 'polypeptide(L)'
;GSELIIFLADQKEPYFKPRVKLPMKSLSVTITSVVPGDYDGDSQMDVLLTTRAQSHGGDELSVFIFWGHNQTLDLNHKTMLNKTFHDEPLVMDFNGDLIPDVFGVTSDSNKPQILIGGNLSWHAALDTQSKMYIPHSHAFIDLNNDFTADLFLTTSPDSQNVQFETWVNKDGNFSKAGKSKRMPSGVKVVGQSVFADFDGDGQSEHLLPVCEDTTCQKSAIYLTKLGLDQWIPVLQDFRNKDTLWGFVPYQNDKPSTEISFPITLHIGDYNMDGYPDALAILKNTSGSNQQAFLLENVPCNNVSCKSVRRMFKVFWELSDLNQIKDAVVATFFDIYEDGILDIIVLSKGYSNKDFTIHTLKNNFEADAYFVKVIVLSGLCSNDCPRKITPFGVNQPGPYIMYTTVDANGYLKNGS
;
A
#
# COMPACT_ATOMS: atom_id res chain seq x y z
N GLY A 1 -11.09 -4.72 23.55
CA GLY A 1 -9.91 -3.89 23.27
C GLY A 1 -9.02 -4.64 22.31
N SER A 2 -8.46 -3.93 21.33
CA SER A 2 -7.57 -4.52 20.33
C SER A 2 -6.26 -5.02 20.95
N GLU A 3 -5.58 -5.92 20.25
CA GLU A 3 -4.25 -6.42 20.58
C GLU A 3 -3.41 -6.41 19.30
N LEU A 4 -2.18 -5.90 19.37
CA LEU A 4 -1.20 -6.08 18.31
C LEU A 4 -0.38 -7.34 18.61
N ILE A 5 -0.30 -8.25 17.65
CA ILE A 5 0.55 -9.44 17.71
C ILE A 5 1.52 -9.38 16.53
N ILE A 6 2.82 -9.38 16.81
CA ILE A 6 3.86 -9.44 15.78
C ILE A 6 4.40 -10.86 15.73
N PHE A 7 4.35 -11.43 14.53
CA PHE A 7 4.93 -12.72 14.22
C PHE A 7 6.30 -12.51 13.59
N LEU A 8 7.34 -13.17 14.10
CA LEU A 8 8.66 -13.17 13.49
C LEU A 8 8.90 -14.51 12.79
N ALA A 9 9.66 -14.45 11.69
CA ALA A 9 10.08 -15.62 10.96
C ALA A 9 10.92 -16.58 11.83
N ASP A 10 10.82 -17.87 11.57
CA ASP A 10 11.55 -18.93 12.27
C ASP A 10 11.97 -20.01 11.27
N GLN A 11 13.15 -20.60 11.49
CA GLN A 11 13.71 -21.62 10.59
C GLN A 11 12.94 -22.95 10.59
N LYS A 12 12.05 -23.15 11.57
CA LYS A 12 11.26 -24.38 11.71
C LYS A 12 9.78 -24.07 11.81
N GLU A 13 8.97 -24.95 11.23
CA GLU A 13 7.52 -24.89 11.36
C GLU A 13 7.07 -24.83 12.84
N PRO A 14 6.11 -23.95 13.18
CA PRO A 14 5.50 -22.94 12.30
C PRO A 14 6.50 -21.82 11.93
N TYR A 15 6.63 -21.50 10.63
CA TYR A 15 7.59 -20.54 10.08
C TYR A 15 7.40 -19.11 10.58
N PHE A 16 6.25 -18.80 11.16
CA PHE A 16 5.98 -17.53 11.83
C PHE A 16 5.52 -17.80 13.25
N LYS A 17 6.23 -17.24 14.23
CA LYS A 17 5.92 -17.42 15.66
C LYS A 17 5.55 -16.08 16.29
N PRO A 18 4.50 -16.00 17.11
CA PRO A 18 4.16 -14.78 17.82
C PRO A 18 5.25 -14.46 18.84
N ARG A 19 5.92 -13.31 18.68
CA ARG A 19 7.03 -12.88 19.55
C ARG A 19 6.69 -11.66 20.38
N VAL A 20 5.93 -10.71 19.82
CA VAL A 20 5.51 -9.51 20.52
C VAL A 20 4.00 -9.49 20.63
N LYS A 21 3.51 -9.17 21.83
CA LYS A 21 2.08 -9.01 22.12
C LYS A 21 1.87 -7.71 22.89
N LEU A 22 1.13 -6.78 22.30
CA LEU A 22 0.81 -5.48 22.89
C LEU A 22 -0.69 -5.40 23.15
N PRO A 23 -1.15 -5.72 24.38
CA PRO A 23 -2.57 -5.62 24.72
C PRO A 23 -2.97 -4.15 24.86
N MET A 24 -3.85 -3.66 24.00
CA MET A 24 -4.36 -2.27 24.05
C MET A 24 -5.64 -2.13 24.89
N LYS A 25 -5.94 -3.13 25.74
CA LYS A 25 -7.17 -3.15 26.55
C LYS A 25 -7.26 -1.98 27.52
N SER A 26 -6.13 -1.53 28.07
CA SER A 26 -6.08 -0.38 28.99
C SER A 26 -6.38 0.96 28.30
N LEU A 27 -6.20 1.04 26.98
CA LEU A 27 -6.39 2.26 26.20
C LEU A 27 -7.81 2.40 25.63
N SER A 28 -8.63 1.34 25.62
CA SER A 28 -9.98 1.35 25.03
C SER A 28 -10.02 1.92 23.60
N VAL A 29 -9.04 1.54 22.79
CA VAL A 29 -8.88 1.99 21.39
C VAL A 29 -9.08 0.83 20.40
N THR A 30 -9.37 1.21 19.17
CA THR A 30 -9.29 0.35 17.99
C THR A 30 -8.04 0.73 17.20
N ILE A 31 -7.19 -0.24 16.85
CA ILE A 31 -6.04 -0.03 15.95
C ILE A 31 -6.57 0.10 14.52
N THR A 32 -6.14 1.13 13.78
CA THR A 32 -6.55 1.30 12.38
C THR A 32 -5.42 0.94 11.41
N SER A 33 -4.16 1.25 11.75
CA SER A 33 -2.97 0.93 10.95
C SER A 33 -1.74 0.66 11.82
N VAL A 34 -0.79 -0.06 11.23
CA VAL A 34 0.49 -0.50 11.81
C VAL A 34 1.58 -0.31 10.76
N VAL A 35 2.57 0.55 11.03
CA VAL A 35 3.67 0.83 10.09
C VAL A 35 5.03 0.58 10.75
N PRO A 36 5.70 -0.54 10.43
CA PRO A 36 7.04 -0.84 10.92
C PRO A 36 8.11 0.03 10.22
N GLY A 37 9.04 0.60 10.98
CA GLY A 37 10.14 1.46 10.49
C GLY A 37 11.17 1.72 11.61
N ASP A 38 12.30 2.36 11.30
CA ASP A 38 13.36 2.72 12.28
C ASP A 38 13.32 4.23 12.55
N TYR A 39 12.36 4.69 13.37
CA TYR A 39 12.03 6.11 13.52
C TYR A 39 13.03 6.88 14.41
N ASP A 40 14.00 6.20 15.04
CA ASP A 40 15.10 6.83 15.78
C ASP A 40 16.49 6.58 15.17
N GLY A 41 16.58 5.79 14.09
CA GLY A 41 17.80 5.50 13.36
C GLY A 41 18.77 4.58 14.12
N ASP A 42 18.28 3.82 15.11
CA ASP A 42 19.10 2.91 15.92
C ASP A 42 19.33 1.52 15.28
N SER A 43 18.88 1.35 14.03
CA SER A 43 18.95 0.13 13.23
C SER A 43 18.08 -1.01 13.77
N GLN A 44 17.04 -0.68 14.52
CA GLN A 44 16.03 -1.64 14.96
C GLN A 44 14.66 -1.28 14.45
N MET A 45 13.83 -2.31 14.30
CA MET A 45 12.45 -2.11 13.87
C MET A 45 11.61 -1.61 15.04
N ASP A 46 11.13 -0.38 14.92
CA ASP A 46 10.05 0.20 15.70
C ASP A 46 8.70 -0.05 15.03
N VAL A 47 7.62 0.36 15.71
CA VAL A 47 6.27 0.31 15.16
C VAL A 47 5.51 1.59 15.43
N LEU A 48 5.05 2.24 14.37
CA LEU A 48 4.07 3.31 14.43
C LEU A 48 2.65 2.71 14.38
N LEU A 49 1.81 3.11 15.33
CA LEU A 49 0.41 2.70 15.44
C LEU A 49 -0.51 3.90 15.34
N THR A 50 -1.51 3.81 14.46
CA THR A 50 -2.66 4.70 14.47
C THR A 50 -3.82 4.04 15.20
N THR A 51 -4.52 4.84 16.01
CA THR A 51 -5.62 4.34 16.84
C THR A 51 -6.78 5.32 16.86
N ARG A 52 -7.98 4.78 16.98
CA ARG A 52 -9.22 5.53 17.17
C ARG A 52 -9.82 5.22 18.53
N ALA A 53 -10.27 6.24 19.26
CA ALA A 53 -10.94 6.07 20.54
C ALA A 53 -12.34 5.45 20.35
N GLN A 54 -12.72 4.50 21.20
CA GLN A 54 -14.03 3.82 21.09
C GLN A 54 -15.19 4.66 21.64
N SER A 55 -14.93 5.65 22.50
CA SER A 55 -15.92 6.34 23.33
C SER A 55 -16.05 7.85 23.07
N HIS A 56 -15.26 8.43 22.18
CA HIS A 56 -15.33 9.85 21.82
C HIS A 56 -15.59 9.97 20.32
N GLY A 57 -16.66 10.66 19.94
CA GLY A 57 -17.08 10.86 18.54
C GLY A 57 -16.19 11.82 17.75
N GLY A 58 -14.87 11.75 17.93
CA GLY A 58 -13.90 12.39 17.05
C GLY A 58 -13.43 11.36 16.03
N ASP A 59 -13.50 11.71 14.75
CA ASP A 59 -12.99 10.87 13.64
C ASP A 59 -11.45 10.87 13.56
N GLU A 60 -10.79 11.63 14.43
CA GLU A 60 -9.35 11.80 14.46
C GLU A 60 -8.60 10.57 14.97
N LEU A 61 -7.39 10.38 14.44
CA LEU A 61 -6.49 9.30 14.79
C LEU A 61 -5.39 9.79 15.74
N SER A 62 -5.19 9.05 16.82
CA SER A 62 -4.03 9.21 17.71
C SER A 62 -2.91 8.30 17.23
N VAL A 63 -1.67 8.81 17.24
CA VAL A 63 -0.49 8.09 16.75
C VAL A 63 0.49 7.82 17.90
N PHE A 64 1.01 6.60 17.93
CA PHE A 64 2.01 6.14 18.89
C PHE A 64 3.19 5.51 18.18
N ILE A 65 4.41 5.79 18.62
CA ILE A 65 5.62 5.07 18.22
C ILE A 65 6.05 4.18 19.37
N PHE A 66 6.19 2.89 19.11
CA PHE A 66 6.72 1.88 20.02
C PHE A 66 8.14 1.55 19.59
N TRP A 67 9.11 1.85 20.46
CA TRP A 67 10.53 1.72 20.15
C TRP A 67 11.00 0.26 20.24
N GLY A 68 11.82 -0.14 19.28
CA GLY A 68 12.39 -1.46 19.09
C GLY A 68 13.57 -1.71 20.02
N HIS A 69 13.59 -2.88 20.64
CA HIS A 69 14.74 -3.35 21.41
C HIS A 69 14.90 -4.86 21.29
N ASN A 70 15.97 -5.31 20.63
CA ASN A 70 16.34 -6.72 20.48
C ASN A 70 15.16 -7.60 20.01
N GLN A 71 14.51 -7.21 18.91
CA GLN A 71 13.33 -7.87 18.33
C GLN A 71 12.09 -7.90 19.23
N THR A 72 12.04 -6.99 20.22
CA THR A 72 10.86 -6.72 21.04
C THR A 72 10.47 -5.25 20.92
N LEU A 73 9.28 -4.88 21.41
CA LEU A 73 8.85 -3.50 21.51
C LEU A 73 8.80 -3.07 22.97
N ASP A 74 9.32 -1.88 23.28
CA ASP A 74 9.26 -1.33 24.61
C ASP A 74 7.83 -0.84 24.92
N LEU A 75 7.12 -1.63 25.71
CA LEU A 75 5.75 -1.37 26.14
C LEU A 75 5.62 -0.15 27.07
N ASN A 76 6.68 0.15 27.83
CA ASN A 76 6.68 1.19 28.86
C ASN A 76 7.19 2.52 28.31
N HIS A 77 8.12 2.47 27.36
CA HIS A 77 8.66 3.63 26.67
C HIS A 77 8.09 3.68 25.25
N LYS A 78 6.89 4.25 25.13
CA LYS A 78 6.29 4.63 23.85
C LYS A 78 6.16 6.14 23.76
N THR A 79 6.21 6.67 22.56
CA THR A 79 5.97 8.09 22.32
C THR A 79 4.59 8.29 21.72
N MET A 80 3.74 9.03 22.41
CA MET A 80 2.47 9.51 21.84
C MET A 80 2.74 10.83 21.13
N LEU A 81 2.32 10.94 19.87
CA LEU A 81 2.45 12.21 19.17
C LEU A 81 1.52 13.25 19.79
N ASN A 82 1.99 14.50 19.87
CA ASN A 82 1.25 15.61 20.48
C ASN A 82 0.18 16.23 19.55
N LYS A 83 -0.01 15.68 18.34
CA LYS A 83 -1.05 16.03 17.39
C LYS A 83 -1.83 14.78 16.98
N THR A 84 -3.11 14.95 16.71
CA THR A 84 -3.98 13.94 16.10
C THR A 84 -4.10 14.20 14.61
N PHE A 85 -4.45 13.17 13.85
CA PHE A 85 -4.55 13.22 12.39
C PHE A 85 -6.00 13.04 11.94
N HIS A 86 -6.37 13.67 10.81
CA HIS A 86 -7.69 13.46 10.22
C HIS A 86 -7.81 12.12 9.48
N ASP A 87 -6.69 11.51 9.14
CA ASP A 87 -6.60 10.24 8.43
C ASP A 87 -5.27 9.55 8.74
N GLU A 88 -5.06 8.35 8.24
CA GLU A 88 -3.79 7.64 8.40
C GLU A 88 -2.63 8.46 7.80
N PRO A 89 -1.44 8.48 8.43
CA PRO A 89 -0.30 9.21 7.90
C PRO A 89 0.45 8.38 6.86
N LEU A 90 1.09 9.08 5.91
CA LEU A 90 2.11 8.50 5.04
C LEU A 90 3.45 8.53 5.78
N VAL A 91 4.17 7.41 5.75
CA VAL A 91 5.56 7.35 6.22
C VAL A 91 6.49 7.55 5.04
N MET A 92 7.43 8.48 5.15
CA MET A 92 8.33 8.91 4.06
C MET A 92 9.66 9.40 4.62
N ASP A 93 10.71 9.53 3.81
CA ASP A 93 11.95 10.22 4.18
C ASP A 93 11.94 11.61 3.55
N PHE A 94 11.40 12.59 4.27
CA PHE A 94 11.12 13.93 3.73
C PHE A 94 12.38 14.79 3.64
N ASN A 95 13.30 14.65 4.59
CA ASN A 95 14.52 15.46 4.66
C ASN A 95 15.77 14.75 4.08
N GLY A 96 15.65 13.49 3.65
CA GLY A 96 16.72 12.71 3.04
C GLY A 96 17.79 12.24 4.03
N ASP A 97 17.45 12.12 5.31
CA ASP A 97 18.38 11.66 6.35
C ASP A 97 18.34 10.15 6.59
N LEU A 98 17.51 9.42 5.83
CA LEU A 98 17.31 7.98 5.89
C LEU A 98 16.61 7.51 7.18
N ILE A 99 16.03 8.41 7.96
CA ILE A 99 15.13 8.11 9.08
C ILE A 99 13.68 8.37 8.62
N PRO A 100 12.73 7.45 8.89
CA PRO A 100 11.34 7.66 8.51
C PRO A 100 10.69 8.84 9.24
N ASP A 101 10.06 9.70 8.47
CA ASP A 101 9.21 10.83 8.87
C ASP A 101 7.72 10.50 8.72
N VAL A 102 6.87 11.26 9.41
CA VAL A 102 5.40 11.03 9.43
C VAL A 102 4.67 12.22 8.82
N PHE A 103 4.12 12.02 7.62
CA PHE A 103 3.41 13.03 6.84
C PHE A 103 1.89 12.86 6.94
N GLY A 104 1.15 13.95 7.14
CA GLY A 104 -0.31 13.91 7.08
C GLY A 104 -0.98 15.23 7.47
N VAL A 105 -2.31 15.26 7.44
CA VAL A 105 -3.08 16.43 7.89
C VAL A 105 -3.46 16.25 9.35
N THR A 106 -3.04 17.20 10.18
CA THR A 106 -3.26 17.19 11.64
C THR A 106 -4.48 18.03 12.02
N SER A 107 -5.06 17.76 13.18
CA SER A 107 -6.27 18.44 13.68
C SER A 107 -6.14 19.95 13.86
N ASP A 108 -4.92 20.45 14.01
CA ASP A 108 -4.60 21.87 14.19
C ASP A 108 -4.29 22.61 12.88
N SER A 109 -4.27 21.91 11.74
CA SER A 109 -3.90 22.49 10.44
C SER A 109 -4.71 21.88 9.29
N ASN A 110 -5.26 22.72 8.42
CA ASN A 110 -5.87 22.26 7.16
C ASN A 110 -4.84 21.93 6.06
N LYS A 111 -3.56 22.19 6.31
CA LYS A 111 -2.44 21.91 5.41
C LYS A 111 -1.63 20.72 5.92
N PRO A 112 -1.01 19.93 5.03
CA PRO A 112 -0.19 18.80 5.46
C PRO A 112 0.98 19.26 6.33
N GLN A 113 1.26 18.48 7.36
CA GLN A 113 2.37 18.63 8.28
C GLN A 113 3.31 17.42 8.12
N ILE A 114 4.55 17.60 8.55
CA ILE A 114 5.54 16.54 8.65
C ILE A 114 6.11 16.54 10.06
N LEU A 115 6.19 15.35 10.67
CA LEU A 115 6.98 15.09 11.86
C LEU A 115 8.31 14.48 11.40
N ILE A 116 9.41 15.18 11.68
CA ILE A 116 10.75 14.68 11.36
C ILE A 116 11.16 13.62 12.39
N GLY A 117 11.56 12.45 11.90
CA GLY A 117 12.07 11.32 12.66
C GLY A 117 13.33 11.66 13.46
N GLY A 118 13.66 10.81 14.44
CA GLY A 118 14.76 11.03 15.39
C GLY A 118 14.47 12.13 16.41
N ASN A 119 14.38 13.40 15.97
CA ASN A 119 14.17 14.55 16.86
C ASN A 119 12.69 14.84 17.20
N LEU A 120 11.75 14.23 16.46
CA LEU A 120 10.31 14.38 16.63
C LEU A 120 9.83 15.84 16.57
N SER A 121 10.30 16.59 15.57
CA SER A 121 9.94 18.00 15.36
C SER A 121 8.91 18.19 14.24
N TRP A 122 7.94 19.08 14.48
CA TRP A 122 6.86 19.35 13.53
C TRP A 122 7.16 20.54 12.62
N HIS A 123 6.88 20.37 11.34
CA HIS A 123 7.00 21.42 10.32
C HIS A 123 5.81 21.42 9.38
N ALA A 124 5.58 22.56 8.74
CA ALA A 124 4.67 22.61 7.60
C ALA A 124 5.34 21.90 6.40
N ALA A 125 4.65 20.94 5.80
CA ALA A 125 5.24 20.14 4.73
C ALA A 125 5.12 20.82 3.37
N LEU A 126 3.89 21.18 2.98
CA LEU A 126 3.58 21.72 1.65
C LEU A 126 2.54 22.84 1.72
N ASP A 127 2.61 23.76 0.75
CA ASP A 127 1.60 24.81 0.55
C ASP A 127 0.58 24.42 -0.53
N THR A 128 -0.20 23.36 -0.30
CA THR A 128 -1.33 23.00 -1.18
C THR A 128 -2.62 23.73 -0.79
N GLN A 129 -3.42 24.07 -1.80
CA GLN A 129 -4.73 24.69 -1.62
C GLN A 129 -5.87 23.65 -1.59
N SER A 130 -5.59 22.43 -2.07
CA SER A 130 -6.56 21.35 -2.16
C SER A 130 -6.64 20.61 -0.83
N LYS A 131 -7.83 20.20 -0.40
CA LYS A 131 -7.97 19.30 0.75
C LYS A 131 -7.43 17.91 0.38
N MET A 132 -6.80 17.23 1.32
CA MET A 132 -6.42 15.83 1.13
C MET A 132 -7.68 14.96 1.04
N TYR A 133 -7.63 13.97 0.15
CA TYR A 133 -8.68 12.98 0.04
C TYR A 133 -8.56 11.98 1.20
N ILE A 134 -9.69 11.51 1.72
CA ILE A 134 -9.77 10.54 2.82
C ILE A 134 -10.66 9.37 2.37
N PRO A 135 -10.19 8.10 2.47
CA PRO A 135 -8.87 7.70 2.94
C PRO A 135 -7.79 8.10 1.93
N HIS A 136 -6.64 8.53 2.43
CA HIS A 136 -5.56 9.05 1.63
C HIS A 136 -4.99 7.95 0.74
N SER A 137 -4.49 8.39 -0.40
CA SER A 137 -3.80 7.53 -1.35
C SER A 137 -2.57 8.27 -1.85
N HIS A 138 -1.68 8.54 -0.90
CA HIS A 138 -0.44 9.26 -1.13
C HIS A 138 0.68 8.26 -1.38
N ALA A 139 1.67 8.63 -2.17
CA ALA A 139 2.85 7.78 -2.41
C ALA A 139 4.12 8.64 -2.40
N PHE A 140 5.23 8.02 -1.98
CA PHE A 140 6.56 8.61 -2.01
C PHE A 140 7.47 7.74 -2.87
N ILE A 141 7.57 8.09 -4.15
CA ILE A 141 8.18 7.30 -5.23
C ILE A 141 8.75 8.23 -6.30
N ASP A 142 9.69 7.78 -7.11
CA ASP A 142 10.18 8.57 -8.26
C ASP A 142 9.06 8.74 -9.30
N LEU A 143 8.68 9.99 -9.59
CA LEU A 143 7.61 10.33 -10.54
C LEU A 143 8.15 11.10 -11.75
N ASN A 144 9.44 11.37 -11.80
CA ASN A 144 10.05 12.20 -12.83
C ASN A 144 11.30 11.57 -13.49
N ASN A 145 11.67 10.36 -13.04
CA ASN A 145 12.80 9.55 -13.51
C ASN A 145 14.17 10.17 -13.19
N ASP A 146 14.31 10.82 -12.03
CA ASP A 146 15.60 11.34 -11.52
C ASP A 146 16.20 10.50 -10.38
N PHE A 147 15.61 9.34 -10.08
CA PHE A 147 15.96 8.43 -8.98
C PHE A 147 15.78 9.01 -7.57
N THR A 148 15.14 10.18 -7.45
CA THR A 148 14.74 10.76 -6.17
C THR A 148 13.26 10.52 -5.98
N ALA A 149 12.87 10.09 -4.77
CA ALA A 149 11.45 9.96 -4.47
C ALA A 149 10.77 11.34 -4.45
N ASP A 150 9.70 11.43 -5.22
CA ASP A 150 8.76 12.53 -5.29
C ASP A 150 7.50 12.22 -4.47
N LEU A 151 6.70 13.24 -4.20
CA LEU A 151 5.46 13.08 -3.44
C LEU A 151 4.24 13.13 -4.36
N PHE A 152 3.51 12.03 -4.41
CA PHE A 152 2.21 11.92 -5.06
C PHE A 152 1.09 12.16 -4.05
N LEU A 153 0.21 13.12 -4.32
CA LEU A 153 -0.93 13.43 -3.46
C LEU A 153 -2.26 13.23 -4.16
N THR A 154 -3.16 12.52 -3.48
CA THR A 154 -4.57 12.43 -3.86
C THR A 154 -5.35 13.50 -3.09
N THR A 155 -5.96 14.43 -3.82
CA THR A 155 -6.64 15.60 -3.25
C THR A 155 -8.06 15.73 -3.79
N SER A 156 -8.90 16.48 -3.07
CA SER A 156 -10.29 16.73 -3.44
C SER A 156 -10.61 18.22 -3.29
N PRO A 157 -10.57 19.01 -4.39
CA PRO A 157 -10.82 20.45 -4.36
C PRO A 157 -12.26 20.78 -3.95
N ASP A 158 -13.19 19.98 -4.45
CA ASP A 158 -14.58 19.90 -4.02
C ASP A 158 -14.86 18.43 -3.72
N SER A 159 -15.70 18.14 -2.73
CA SER A 159 -15.92 16.77 -2.19
C SER A 159 -16.42 15.74 -3.21
N GLN A 160 -16.58 16.10 -4.49
CA GLN A 160 -17.03 15.24 -5.57
C GLN A 160 -15.94 14.97 -6.62
N ASN A 161 -14.91 15.81 -6.71
CA ASN A 161 -13.84 15.68 -7.69
C ASN A 161 -12.53 15.29 -7.00
N VAL A 162 -12.02 14.09 -7.34
CA VAL A 162 -10.68 13.66 -6.96
C VAL A 162 -9.69 14.07 -8.05
N GLN A 163 -8.53 14.57 -7.62
CA GLN A 163 -7.41 14.90 -8.48
C GLN A 163 -6.09 14.44 -7.85
N PHE A 164 -5.06 14.39 -8.67
CA PHE A 164 -3.74 13.90 -8.31
C PHE A 164 -2.72 15.01 -8.53
N GLU A 165 -1.91 15.30 -7.51
CA GLU A 165 -0.84 16.30 -7.55
C GLU A 165 0.50 15.59 -7.47
N THR A 166 1.44 15.98 -8.33
CA THR A 166 2.83 15.55 -8.27
C THR A 166 3.68 16.67 -7.69
N TRP A 167 4.45 16.38 -6.66
CA TRP A 167 5.36 17.31 -6.01
C TRP A 167 6.78 16.78 -6.16
N VAL A 168 7.55 17.43 -7.03
CA VAL A 168 8.91 17.02 -7.37
C VAL A 168 9.87 17.46 -6.28
N ASN A 169 10.66 16.51 -5.78
CA ASN A 169 11.69 16.70 -4.79
C ASN A 169 12.99 17.14 -5.46
N LYS A 170 13.54 18.27 -5.02
CA LYS A 170 14.89 18.70 -5.39
C LYS A 170 15.65 19.03 -4.14
N ASP A 171 16.54 18.13 -3.74
CA ASP A 171 17.40 18.29 -2.55
C ASP A 171 16.59 18.61 -1.27
N GLY A 172 15.47 17.91 -1.06
CA GLY A 172 14.57 18.10 0.09
C GLY A 172 13.56 19.24 -0.07
N ASN A 173 13.52 19.91 -1.22
CA ASN A 173 12.55 20.95 -1.52
C ASN A 173 11.50 20.46 -2.52
N PHE A 174 10.25 20.36 -2.06
CA PHE A 174 9.13 19.87 -2.85
C PHE A 174 8.42 21.01 -3.57
N SER A 175 8.29 20.87 -4.90
CA SER A 175 7.57 21.84 -5.74
C SER A 175 6.51 21.17 -6.61
N LYS A 176 5.31 21.74 -6.66
CA LYS A 176 4.21 21.17 -7.44
C LYS A 176 4.54 21.22 -8.94
N ALA A 177 4.56 20.05 -9.57
CA ALA A 177 4.82 19.89 -11.00
C ALA A 177 3.51 19.98 -11.80
N GLY A 178 3.48 20.89 -12.78
CA GLY A 178 2.40 20.98 -13.75
C GLY A 178 1.01 21.22 -13.17
N LYS A 179 -0.02 20.75 -13.87
CA LYS A 179 -1.42 20.82 -13.44
C LYS A 179 -1.81 19.52 -12.73
N SER A 180 -2.71 19.60 -11.75
CA SER A 180 -3.27 18.41 -11.12
C SER A 180 -4.01 17.55 -12.16
N LYS A 181 -3.72 16.25 -12.21
CA LYS A 181 -4.42 15.29 -13.08
C LYS A 181 -5.77 14.95 -12.48
N ARG A 182 -6.84 15.05 -13.24
CA ARG A 182 -8.20 14.69 -12.76
C ARG A 182 -8.43 13.19 -12.88
N MET A 183 -9.30 12.63 -12.04
CA MET A 183 -9.80 11.26 -12.21
C MET A 183 -10.49 11.05 -13.58
N PRO A 184 -10.63 9.81 -14.07
CA PRO A 184 -11.32 9.53 -15.33
C PRO A 184 -12.75 10.07 -15.35
N SER A 185 -13.22 10.52 -16.52
CA SER A 185 -14.58 11.05 -16.66
C SER A 185 -15.64 10.00 -16.37
N GLY A 186 -16.66 10.37 -15.59
CA GLY A 186 -17.77 9.47 -15.24
C GLY A 186 -17.54 8.62 -13.99
N VAL A 187 -16.32 8.58 -13.45
CA VAL A 187 -16.00 7.90 -12.19
C VAL A 187 -16.76 8.51 -11.01
N LYS A 188 -17.25 7.65 -10.12
CA LYS A 188 -18.02 8.01 -8.92
C LYS A 188 -17.34 7.59 -7.62
N VAL A 189 -16.57 6.51 -7.65
CA VAL A 189 -15.76 6.05 -6.50
C VAL A 189 -14.35 5.82 -6.99
N VAL A 190 -13.39 6.40 -6.26
CA VAL A 190 -11.95 6.25 -6.54
C VAL A 190 -11.34 5.39 -5.46
N GLY A 191 -10.63 4.33 -5.87
CA GLY A 191 -9.82 3.51 -5.00
C GLY A 191 -8.43 4.09 -4.76
N GLN A 192 -7.57 3.27 -4.18
CA GLN A 192 -6.17 3.57 -3.91
C GLN A 192 -5.37 3.55 -5.21
N SER A 193 -4.58 4.59 -5.42
CA SER A 193 -3.55 4.67 -6.45
C SER A 193 -2.47 3.63 -6.20
N VAL A 194 -2.05 2.97 -7.27
CA VAL A 194 -1.03 1.93 -7.25
C VAL A 194 -0.03 2.23 -8.36
N PHE A 195 1.26 2.02 -8.09
CA PHE A 195 2.33 2.26 -9.05
C PHE A 195 3.08 0.96 -9.31
N ALA A 196 3.26 0.62 -10.58
CA ALA A 196 3.94 -0.60 -11.00
C ALA A 196 4.44 -0.47 -12.44
N ASP A 197 5.57 -1.11 -12.76
CA ASP A 197 6.06 -1.28 -14.15
C ASP A 197 5.16 -2.29 -14.88
N PHE A 198 4.01 -1.81 -15.37
CA PHE A 198 2.90 -2.65 -15.79
C PHE A 198 3.17 -3.32 -17.14
N ASP A 199 3.98 -2.70 -18.00
CA ASP A 199 4.41 -3.28 -19.28
C ASP A 199 5.88 -3.70 -19.35
N GLY A 200 6.58 -3.73 -18.20
CA GLY A 200 7.93 -4.27 -18.07
C GLY A 200 8.98 -3.45 -18.83
N ASP A 201 8.76 -2.13 -18.95
CA ASP A 201 9.63 -1.21 -19.68
C ASP A 201 10.68 -0.53 -18.78
N GLY A 202 10.58 -0.73 -17.47
CA GLY A 202 11.43 -0.14 -16.43
C GLY A 202 10.87 1.15 -15.82
N GLN A 203 9.67 1.59 -16.20
CA GLN A 203 9.03 2.77 -15.63
C GLN A 203 7.73 2.41 -14.93
N SER A 204 7.49 2.99 -13.77
CA SER A 204 6.24 2.80 -13.05
C SER A 204 5.07 3.56 -13.70
N GLU A 205 3.98 2.86 -13.95
CA GLU A 205 2.69 3.46 -14.32
C GLU A 205 1.75 3.61 -13.13
N HIS A 206 0.86 4.60 -13.22
CA HIS A 206 -0.20 4.80 -12.24
C HIS A 206 -1.46 4.01 -12.64
N LEU A 207 -1.74 2.96 -11.86
CA LEU A 207 -2.97 2.18 -11.88
C LEU A 207 -3.99 2.75 -10.89
N LEU A 208 -5.23 2.87 -11.36
CA LEU A 208 -6.33 3.44 -10.59
C LEU A 208 -7.57 2.53 -10.67
N PRO A 209 -7.85 1.72 -9.62
CA PRO A 209 -9.11 1.00 -9.51
C PRO A 209 -10.24 1.97 -9.14
N VAL A 210 -11.36 1.89 -9.87
CA VAL A 210 -12.48 2.82 -9.74
C VAL A 210 -13.83 2.13 -9.90
N CYS A 211 -14.89 2.83 -9.51
CA CYS A 211 -16.25 2.53 -9.91
C CYS A 211 -16.85 3.69 -10.71
N GLU A 212 -17.42 3.37 -11.87
CA GLU A 212 -18.13 4.30 -12.75
C GLU A 212 -19.58 4.57 -12.29
N ASP A 213 -20.00 3.90 -11.23
CA ASP A 213 -21.24 4.12 -10.49
C ASP A 213 -21.00 4.02 -8.98
N THR A 214 -21.93 4.52 -8.17
CA THR A 214 -21.80 4.57 -6.70
C THR A 214 -21.90 3.20 -6.01
N THR A 215 -22.41 2.18 -6.69
CA THR A 215 -22.61 0.83 -6.14
C THR A 215 -21.55 -0.18 -6.58
N CYS A 216 -20.64 0.25 -7.47
CA CYS A 216 -19.59 -0.55 -8.10
C CYS A 216 -20.12 -1.72 -8.95
N GLN A 217 -21.27 -1.53 -9.62
CA GLN A 217 -21.73 -2.47 -10.65
C GLN A 217 -20.93 -2.35 -11.96
N LYS A 218 -20.31 -1.19 -12.19
CA LYS A 218 -19.40 -0.88 -13.28
C LYS A 218 -18.05 -0.54 -12.68
N SER A 219 -17.27 -1.58 -12.42
CA SER A 219 -15.90 -1.45 -11.93
C SER A 219 -14.94 -1.35 -13.11
N ALA A 220 -13.84 -0.61 -12.92
CA ALA A 220 -12.79 -0.49 -13.92
C ALA A 220 -11.43 -0.30 -13.26
N ILE A 221 -10.37 -0.68 -13.97
CA ILE A 221 -8.99 -0.29 -13.65
C ILE A 221 -8.50 0.55 -14.82
N TYR A 222 -8.09 1.77 -14.52
CA TYR A 222 -7.47 2.69 -15.47
C TYR A 222 -5.97 2.77 -15.23
N LEU A 223 -5.22 3.05 -16.29
CA LEU A 223 -3.79 3.29 -16.27
C LEU A 223 -3.49 4.67 -16.86
N THR A 224 -2.48 5.34 -16.33
CA THR A 224 -1.82 6.47 -16.99
C THR A 224 -0.30 6.31 -16.90
N LYS A 225 0.41 6.79 -17.91
CA LYS A 225 1.88 6.91 -17.88
C LYS A 225 2.30 8.34 -17.55
N LEU A 226 3.56 8.51 -17.14
CA LEU A 226 4.18 9.82 -17.03
C LEU A 226 4.06 10.59 -18.36
N GLY A 227 3.67 11.86 -18.29
CA GLY A 227 3.50 12.73 -19.47
C GLY A 227 2.24 12.47 -20.31
N LEU A 228 1.45 11.42 -20.00
CA LEU A 228 0.14 11.20 -20.64
C LEU A 228 -0.97 11.84 -19.81
N ASP A 229 -1.79 12.68 -20.46
CA ASP A 229 -2.97 13.27 -19.82
C ASP A 229 -4.19 12.33 -19.83
N GLN A 230 -4.20 11.32 -20.68
CA GLN A 230 -5.31 10.38 -20.84
C GLN A 230 -5.30 9.25 -19.80
N TRP A 231 -6.48 8.77 -19.44
CA TRP A 231 -6.69 7.50 -18.73
C TRP A 231 -7.04 6.39 -19.71
N ILE A 232 -6.37 5.25 -19.58
CA ILE A 232 -6.50 4.11 -20.49
C ILE A 232 -7.10 2.94 -19.70
N PRO A 233 -8.27 2.41 -20.08
CA PRO A 233 -8.85 1.29 -19.35
C PRO A 233 -8.06 0.02 -19.64
N VAL A 234 -7.58 -0.63 -18.57
CA VAL A 234 -6.84 -1.90 -18.60
C VAL A 234 -7.65 -3.06 -18.03
N LEU A 235 -8.82 -2.80 -17.43
CA LEU A 235 -9.84 -3.80 -17.12
C LEU A 235 -11.20 -3.11 -16.93
N GLN A 236 -12.24 -3.61 -17.60
CA GLN A 236 -13.63 -3.14 -17.43
C GLN A 236 -14.66 -4.28 -17.38
N ASP A 237 -14.30 -5.48 -17.84
CA ASP A 237 -15.19 -6.63 -17.83
C ASP A 237 -14.94 -7.52 -16.61
N PHE A 238 -15.82 -7.39 -15.63
CA PHE A 238 -15.84 -8.20 -14.40
C PHE A 238 -16.93 -9.28 -14.45
N ARG A 239 -17.37 -9.69 -15.63
CA ARG A 239 -18.36 -10.77 -15.78
C ARG A 239 -17.69 -12.13 -15.75
N ASN A 240 -18.29 -13.04 -14.99
CA ASN A 240 -17.98 -14.46 -15.03
C ASN A 240 -19.26 -15.23 -15.36
N LYS A 241 -19.37 -15.71 -16.61
CA LYS A 241 -20.60 -16.31 -17.15
C LYS A 241 -21.78 -15.34 -16.97
N ASP A 242 -22.85 -15.75 -16.28
CA ASP A 242 -24.04 -14.94 -16.03
C ASP A 242 -23.92 -14.05 -14.77
N THR A 243 -22.81 -14.13 -14.03
CA THR A 243 -22.61 -13.39 -12.79
C THR A 243 -21.77 -12.15 -13.02
N LEU A 244 -22.25 -11.00 -12.55
CA LEU A 244 -21.50 -9.75 -12.56
C LEU A 244 -20.81 -9.53 -11.21
N TRP A 245 -19.50 -9.32 -11.26
CA TRP A 245 -18.70 -8.92 -10.11
C TRP A 245 -18.31 -7.44 -10.20
N GLY A 246 -17.85 -6.89 -9.09
CA GLY A 246 -17.28 -5.55 -9.03
C GLY A 246 -16.56 -5.30 -7.72
N PHE A 247 -15.84 -4.19 -7.62
CA PHE A 247 -15.15 -3.81 -6.40
C PHE A 247 -16.12 -3.61 -5.23
N VAL A 248 -15.60 -3.78 -4.01
CA VAL A 248 -16.33 -3.47 -2.79
C VAL A 248 -16.17 -1.97 -2.51
N PRO A 249 -17.24 -1.14 -2.61
CA PRO A 249 -17.11 0.29 -2.36
C PRO A 249 -16.72 0.55 -0.90
N TYR A 250 -15.81 1.51 -0.70
CA TYR A 250 -15.47 2.01 0.63
C TYR A 250 -16.68 2.72 1.25
N GLN A 251 -16.96 2.43 2.52
CA GLN A 251 -18.09 3.01 3.24
C GLN A 251 -17.59 3.94 4.34
N ASN A 252 -17.74 5.26 4.14
CA ASN A 252 -17.30 6.28 5.10
C ASN A 252 -18.12 6.28 6.39
N ASP A 253 -19.41 5.93 6.33
CA ASP A 253 -20.36 6.10 7.43
C ASP A 253 -20.46 4.88 8.38
N LYS A 254 -19.46 4.00 8.36
CA LYS A 254 -19.50 2.83 9.25
C LYS A 254 -19.29 3.23 10.72
N PRO A 255 -19.94 2.53 11.66
CA PRO A 255 -19.66 2.72 13.09
C PRO A 255 -18.16 2.56 13.36
N SER A 256 -17.62 3.33 14.30
CA SER A 256 -16.19 3.33 14.69
C SER A 256 -15.65 1.96 15.15
N THR A 257 -16.50 0.96 15.28
CA THR A 257 -16.17 -0.43 15.63
C THR A 257 -15.95 -1.36 14.43
N GLU A 258 -16.30 -0.95 13.21
CA GLU A 258 -16.08 -1.74 11.99
C GLU A 258 -14.96 -1.13 11.14
N ILE A 259 -13.96 -1.94 10.79
CA ILE A 259 -12.87 -1.54 9.89
C ILE A 259 -13.39 -1.65 8.45
N SER A 260 -13.20 -0.58 7.67
CA SER A 260 -13.48 -0.54 6.25
C SER A 260 -12.16 -0.47 5.50
N PHE A 261 -12.05 -1.19 4.38
CA PHE A 261 -10.87 -1.19 3.54
C PHE A 261 -11.19 -0.49 2.24
N PRO A 262 -10.38 0.48 1.78
CA PRO A 262 -10.59 1.10 0.48
C PRO A 262 -10.35 0.09 -0.64
N ILE A 263 -10.90 0.39 -1.83
CA ILE A 263 -10.61 -0.40 -3.03
C ILE A 263 -9.10 -0.26 -3.30
N THR A 264 -8.37 -1.36 -3.31
CA THR A 264 -6.92 -1.37 -3.56
C THR A 264 -6.52 -2.58 -4.39
N LEU A 265 -5.39 -2.48 -5.08
CA LEU A 265 -4.75 -3.58 -5.79
C LEU A 265 -3.41 -3.87 -5.09
N HIS A 266 -3.14 -5.13 -4.75
CA HIS A 266 -1.81 -5.53 -4.28
C HIS A 266 -1.07 -6.17 -5.45
N ILE A 267 0.04 -5.57 -5.84
CA ILE A 267 0.79 -5.94 -7.04
C ILE A 267 1.87 -6.96 -6.70
N GLY A 268 2.09 -7.91 -7.61
CA GLY A 268 3.15 -8.89 -7.51
C GLY A 268 3.13 -9.83 -8.72
N ASP A 269 4.30 -10.22 -9.20
CA ASP A 269 4.46 -11.18 -10.29
C ASP A 269 4.41 -12.61 -9.72
N TYR A 270 3.21 -13.21 -9.66
CA TYR A 270 3.02 -14.50 -8.99
C TYR A 270 3.46 -15.69 -9.86
N ASN A 271 3.61 -15.49 -11.17
CA ASN A 271 3.96 -16.51 -12.15
C ASN A 271 5.34 -16.27 -12.80
N MET A 272 6.09 -15.28 -12.33
CA MET A 272 7.43 -14.91 -12.78
C MET A 272 7.54 -14.68 -14.30
N ASP A 273 6.49 -14.12 -14.92
CA ASP A 273 6.51 -13.81 -16.36
C ASP A 273 7.14 -12.44 -16.70
N GLY A 274 7.54 -11.69 -15.68
CA GLY A 274 8.15 -10.37 -15.77
C GLY A 274 7.14 -9.23 -15.87
N TYR A 275 5.84 -9.50 -15.73
CA TYR A 275 4.79 -8.49 -15.73
C TYR A 275 4.00 -8.57 -14.42
N PRO A 276 3.94 -7.50 -13.63
CA PRO A 276 3.25 -7.54 -12.35
C PRO A 276 1.76 -7.84 -12.48
N ASP A 277 1.29 -8.88 -11.78
CA ASP A 277 -0.13 -9.21 -11.60
C ASP A 277 -0.71 -8.46 -10.40
N ALA A 278 -1.99 -8.65 -10.12
CA ALA A 278 -2.64 -8.01 -8.98
C ALA A 278 -3.60 -8.92 -8.22
N LEU A 279 -3.72 -8.71 -6.91
CA LEU A 279 -4.82 -9.23 -6.10
C LEU A 279 -5.83 -8.12 -5.82
N ALA A 280 -7.11 -8.45 -5.96
CA ALA A 280 -8.22 -7.54 -5.69
C ALA A 280 -9.37 -8.24 -4.96
N ILE A 281 -10.12 -7.47 -4.18
CA ILE A 281 -11.36 -7.96 -3.55
C ILE A 281 -12.56 -7.56 -4.40
N LEU A 282 -13.32 -8.56 -4.85
CA LEU A 282 -14.52 -8.36 -5.65
C LEU A 282 -15.74 -8.93 -4.91
N LYS A 283 -16.89 -8.29 -5.08
CA LYS A 283 -18.20 -8.79 -4.64
C LYS A 283 -19.07 -9.16 -5.82
N ASN A 284 -19.87 -10.21 -5.65
CA ASN A 284 -20.96 -10.50 -6.56
C ASN A 284 -22.03 -9.42 -6.43
N THR A 285 -22.34 -8.70 -7.51
CA THR A 285 -23.29 -7.58 -7.52
C THR A 285 -24.73 -7.99 -7.23
N SER A 286 -25.10 -9.26 -7.45
CA SER A 286 -26.42 -9.82 -7.16
C SER A 286 -26.55 -10.37 -5.73
N GLY A 287 -25.45 -10.47 -4.98
CA GLY A 287 -25.43 -11.01 -3.62
C GLY A 287 -24.58 -10.16 -2.69
N SER A 288 -24.18 -10.76 -1.57
CA SER A 288 -23.29 -10.12 -0.59
C SER A 288 -21.93 -10.80 -0.47
N ASN A 289 -21.67 -11.86 -1.26
CA ASN A 289 -20.43 -12.60 -1.18
C ASN A 289 -19.29 -11.79 -1.80
N GLN A 290 -18.26 -11.52 -0.99
CA GLN A 290 -17.01 -10.89 -1.42
C GLN A 290 -15.83 -11.87 -1.27
N GLN A 291 -14.93 -11.85 -2.23
CA GLN A 291 -13.84 -12.83 -2.37
C GLN A 291 -12.60 -12.15 -2.96
N ALA A 292 -11.44 -12.73 -2.71
CA ALA A 292 -10.20 -12.32 -3.35
C ALA A 292 -10.11 -12.96 -4.74
N PHE A 293 -9.60 -12.21 -5.71
CA PHE A 293 -9.33 -12.69 -7.05
C PHE A 293 -7.95 -12.24 -7.50
N LEU A 294 -7.27 -13.13 -8.22
CA LEU A 294 -6.07 -12.82 -8.98
C LEU A 294 -6.46 -12.16 -10.30
N LEU A 295 -5.76 -11.10 -10.65
CA LEU A 295 -5.86 -10.37 -11.91
C LEU A 295 -4.54 -10.59 -12.66
N GLU A 296 -4.57 -11.45 -13.66
CA GLU A 296 -3.39 -11.74 -14.49
C GLU A 296 -3.13 -10.57 -15.43
N ASN A 297 -1.90 -10.09 -15.45
CA ASN A 297 -1.44 -9.14 -16.44
C ASN A 297 -1.17 -9.92 -17.74
N VAL A 298 -1.88 -9.59 -18.82
CA VAL A 298 -1.80 -10.31 -20.10
C VAL A 298 -1.65 -9.35 -21.28
N PRO A 299 -1.17 -9.82 -22.45
CA PRO A 299 -1.17 -9.01 -23.65
C PRO A 299 -2.54 -8.43 -23.96
N CYS A 300 -2.59 -7.12 -24.22
CA CYS A 300 -3.81 -6.41 -24.55
C CYS A 300 -4.44 -6.98 -25.82
N ASN A 301 -5.70 -7.39 -25.72
CA ASN A 301 -6.49 -7.87 -26.85
C ASN A 301 -7.63 -6.91 -27.23
N ASN A 302 -7.78 -5.79 -26.52
CA ASN A 302 -8.81 -4.78 -26.77
C ASN A 302 -8.20 -3.53 -27.45
N VAL A 303 -8.95 -2.90 -28.36
CA VAL A 303 -8.54 -1.64 -28.99
C VAL A 303 -8.27 -0.55 -27.95
N SER A 304 -8.98 -0.57 -26.82
CA SER A 304 -8.87 0.45 -25.77
C SER A 304 -7.51 0.51 -25.07
N CYS A 305 -6.83 -0.62 -24.89
CA CYS A 305 -5.53 -0.72 -24.21
C CYS A 305 -4.34 -0.84 -25.18
N LYS A 306 -4.57 -0.72 -26.49
CA LYS A 306 -3.53 -0.98 -27.51
C LYS A 306 -2.29 -0.09 -27.34
N SER A 307 -2.45 1.14 -26.86
CA SER A 307 -1.35 2.07 -26.60
C SER A 307 -0.44 1.66 -25.45
N VAL A 308 -0.94 0.85 -24.50
CA VAL A 308 -0.20 0.37 -23.31
C VAL A 308 0.11 -1.12 -23.37
N ARG A 309 -0.29 -1.81 -24.46
CA ARG A 309 0.09 -3.19 -24.83
C ARG A 309 -0.30 -4.31 -23.88
N ARG A 310 -0.63 -4.00 -22.62
CA ARG A 310 -1.02 -4.95 -21.57
C ARG A 310 -2.40 -4.61 -21.03
N MET A 311 -3.04 -5.58 -20.38
CA MET A 311 -4.31 -5.42 -19.69
C MET A 311 -4.41 -6.44 -18.55
N PHE A 312 -5.28 -6.18 -17.58
CA PHE A 312 -5.62 -7.21 -16.60
C PHE A 312 -6.73 -8.11 -17.12
N LYS A 313 -6.71 -9.37 -16.69
CA LYS A 313 -7.77 -10.34 -16.87
C LYS A 313 -8.03 -11.03 -15.53
N VAL A 314 -9.29 -11.07 -15.09
CA VAL A 314 -9.64 -11.76 -13.84
C VAL A 314 -9.44 -13.27 -14.03
N PHE A 315 -8.66 -13.89 -13.15
CA PHE A 315 -8.46 -15.33 -13.13
C PHE A 315 -9.51 -16.02 -12.25
N TRP A 316 -10.60 -16.44 -12.89
CA TRP A 316 -11.78 -16.98 -12.22
C TRP A 316 -11.64 -18.41 -11.68
N GLU A 317 -10.62 -19.17 -12.12
CA GLU A 317 -10.53 -20.61 -11.91
C GLU A 317 -9.60 -21.02 -10.76
N LEU A 318 -9.10 -20.06 -9.96
CA LEU A 318 -8.26 -20.32 -8.80
C LEU A 318 -9.09 -20.76 -7.58
N SER A 319 -9.44 -22.04 -7.52
CA SER A 319 -10.42 -22.59 -6.56
C SER A 319 -10.07 -22.35 -5.10
N ASP A 320 -8.79 -22.41 -4.72
CA ASP A 320 -8.37 -22.32 -3.32
C ASP A 320 -8.53 -20.90 -2.78
N LEU A 321 -8.21 -19.89 -3.60
CA LEU A 321 -8.47 -18.48 -3.29
C LEU A 321 -9.97 -18.20 -3.24
N ASN A 322 -10.71 -18.71 -4.22
CA ASN A 322 -12.16 -18.51 -4.34
C ASN A 322 -12.99 -19.27 -3.28
N GLN A 323 -12.38 -20.11 -2.44
CA GLN A 323 -13.09 -20.73 -1.31
C GLN A 323 -13.12 -19.83 -0.08
N ILE A 324 -12.22 -18.86 0.02
CA ILE A 324 -12.14 -17.92 1.13
C ILE A 324 -13.24 -16.86 0.96
N LYS A 325 -14.35 -17.08 1.67
CA LYS A 325 -15.49 -16.15 1.67
C LYS A 325 -15.24 -14.96 2.58
N ASP A 326 -15.93 -13.87 2.30
CA ASP A 326 -15.87 -12.62 3.05
C ASP A 326 -14.44 -12.05 3.17
N ALA A 327 -13.61 -12.27 2.15
CA ALA A 327 -12.28 -11.69 2.04
C ALA A 327 -12.38 -10.16 2.01
N VAL A 328 -11.50 -9.48 2.75
CA VAL A 328 -11.46 -8.00 2.86
C VAL A 328 -10.13 -7.42 2.38
N VAL A 329 -9.05 -8.21 2.43
CA VAL A 329 -7.71 -7.86 1.93
C VAL A 329 -7.06 -9.14 1.42
N ALA A 330 -6.31 -9.05 0.32
CA ALA A 330 -5.43 -10.11 -0.16
C ALA A 330 -4.15 -9.46 -0.68
N THR A 331 -2.99 -10.00 -0.28
CA THR A 331 -1.67 -9.49 -0.67
C THR A 331 -0.73 -10.65 -0.98
N PHE A 332 0.25 -10.37 -1.82
CA PHE A 332 1.38 -11.26 -2.05
C PHE A 332 2.38 -11.19 -0.91
N PHE A 333 3.02 -12.31 -0.60
CA PHE A 333 4.12 -12.41 0.34
C PHE A 333 4.92 -13.69 0.05
N ASP A 334 6.24 -13.63 -0.03
CA ASP A 334 7.10 -14.82 -0.14
C ASP A 334 7.28 -15.44 1.26
N ILE A 335 6.42 -16.40 1.61
CA ILE A 335 6.40 -17.00 2.97
C ILE A 335 7.63 -17.89 3.19
N TYR A 336 8.13 -18.50 2.12
CA TYR A 336 9.16 -19.53 2.18
C TYR A 336 10.56 -19.00 1.83
N GLU A 337 10.68 -17.72 1.48
CA GLU A 337 11.93 -17.07 1.04
C GLU A 337 12.57 -17.82 -0.15
N ASP A 338 11.74 -18.34 -1.05
CA ASP A 338 12.15 -19.09 -2.24
C ASP A 338 12.03 -18.30 -3.54
N GLY A 339 11.59 -17.03 -3.46
CA GLY A 339 11.42 -16.11 -4.58
C GLY A 339 10.06 -16.23 -5.27
N ILE A 340 9.19 -17.16 -4.84
CA ILE A 340 7.84 -17.34 -5.37
C ILE A 340 6.85 -16.62 -4.45
N LEU A 341 6.02 -15.75 -5.02
CA LEU A 341 5.01 -15.04 -4.25
C LEU A 341 3.85 -15.97 -3.86
N ASP A 342 3.68 -16.19 -2.55
CA ASP A 342 2.48 -16.78 -1.96
C ASP A 342 1.39 -15.72 -1.72
N ILE A 343 0.22 -16.15 -1.27
CA ILE A 343 -0.92 -15.25 -1.04
C ILE A 343 -1.35 -15.30 0.43
N ILE A 344 -1.47 -14.13 1.05
CA ILE A 344 -2.11 -13.95 2.36
C ILE A 344 -3.46 -13.29 2.16
N VAL A 345 -4.51 -13.87 2.74
CA VAL A 345 -5.88 -13.32 2.67
C VAL A 345 -6.42 -13.07 4.07
N LEU A 346 -6.93 -11.87 4.29
CA LEU A 346 -7.70 -11.53 5.48
C LEU A 346 -9.19 -11.66 5.15
N SER A 347 -9.94 -12.46 5.92
CA SER A 347 -11.39 -12.58 5.81
C SER A 347 -12.09 -12.18 7.10
N LYS A 348 -13.38 -11.86 7.02
CA LYS A 348 -14.21 -11.76 8.23
C LYS A 348 -14.30 -13.11 8.93
N GLY A 349 -14.27 -13.10 10.26
CA GLY A 349 -14.39 -14.28 11.12
C GLY A 349 -15.86 -14.64 11.43
N TYR A 350 -16.05 -15.54 12.40
CA TYR A 350 -17.38 -16.00 12.84
C TYR A 350 -18.22 -14.89 13.48
N SER A 351 -17.57 -13.94 14.15
CA SER A 351 -18.20 -12.69 14.58
C SER A 351 -17.79 -11.58 13.61
N ASN A 352 -18.69 -10.63 13.30
CA ASN A 352 -18.40 -9.51 12.40
C ASN A 352 -17.26 -8.59 12.89
N LYS A 353 -16.70 -8.85 14.09
CA LYS A 353 -15.60 -8.07 14.70
C LYS A 353 -14.25 -8.77 14.62
N ASP A 354 -14.23 -10.06 14.29
CA ASP A 354 -13.01 -10.84 14.22
C ASP A 354 -12.57 -10.98 12.76
N PHE A 355 -11.28 -11.16 12.55
CA PHE A 355 -10.72 -11.49 11.25
C PHE A 355 -9.98 -12.83 11.31
N THR A 356 -9.97 -13.53 10.19
CA THR A 356 -9.23 -14.77 9.99
C THR A 356 -8.16 -14.53 8.93
N ILE A 357 -6.93 -14.96 9.21
CA ILE A 357 -5.83 -14.92 8.26
C ILE A 357 -5.72 -16.30 7.61
N HIS A 358 -5.67 -16.32 6.28
CA HIS A 358 -5.43 -17.50 5.46
C HIS A 358 -4.11 -17.31 4.72
N THR A 359 -3.36 -18.39 4.56
CA THR A 359 -2.12 -18.41 3.78
C THR A 359 -2.25 -19.49 2.71
N LEU A 360 -1.97 -19.14 1.47
CA LEU A 360 -2.08 -20.01 0.31
C LEU A 360 -0.70 -20.11 -0.32
N LYS A 361 -0.11 -21.30 -0.23
CA LYS A 361 1.17 -21.57 -0.87
C LYS A 361 1.02 -21.60 -2.39
N ASN A 362 1.86 -20.86 -3.08
CA ASN A 362 2.00 -20.93 -4.53
C ASN A 362 3.00 -22.04 -4.88
N ASN A 363 2.51 -23.13 -5.47
CA ASN A 363 3.36 -24.27 -5.89
C ASN A 363 3.88 -24.09 -7.34
N PHE A 364 4.07 -22.85 -7.78
CA PHE A 364 4.63 -22.57 -9.09
C PHE A 364 6.08 -23.06 -9.14
N GLU A 365 6.40 -23.93 -10.10
CA GLU A 365 7.76 -24.40 -10.33
C GLU A 365 8.26 -23.81 -11.64
N ALA A 366 9.27 -22.94 -11.56
CA ALA A 366 10.02 -22.51 -12.73
C ALA A 366 11.52 -22.53 -12.45
N ASP A 367 12.29 -22.87 -13.49
CA ASP A 367 13.75 -22.68 -13.49
C ASP A 367 14.05 -21.20 -13.76
N ALA A 368 13.82 -20.39 -12.73
CA ALA A 368 13.95 -18.93 -12.79
C ALA A 368 15.17 -18.47 -11.98
N TYR A 369 15.92 -17.53 -12.54
CA TYR A 369 16.89 -16.74 -11.79
C TYR A 369 16.18 -15.48 -11.31
N PHE A 370 16.06 -15.30 -10.00
CA PHE A 370 15.57 -14.05 -9.42
C PHE A 370 16.71 -13.18 -8.91
N VAL A 371 16.50 -11.87 -8.93
CA VAL A 371 17.41 -10.89 -8.34
C VAL A 371 16.74 -10.34 -7.09
N LYS A 372 17.33 -10.58 -5.91
CA LYS A 372 16.89 -9.96 -4.65
C LYS A 372 17.71 -8.70 -4.41
N VAL A 373 17.05 -7.55 -4.38
CA VAL A 373 17.68 -6.26 -4.05
C VAL A 373 17.26 -5.84 -2.65
N ILE A 374 18.22 -5.45 -1.84
CA ILE A 374 18.00 -4.97 -0.47
C ILE A 374 18.65 -3.60 -0.36
N VAL A 375 17.85 -2.60 0.02
CA VAL A 375 18.34 -1.25 0.32
C VAL A 375 18.68 -1.17 1.80
N LEU A 376 19.83 -0.59 2.11
CA LEU A 376 20.29 -0.37 3.49
C LEU A 376 20.10 1.11 3.84
N SER A 377 19.76 1.40 5.10
CA SER A 377 19.55 2.78 5.56
C SER A 377 20.81 3.64 5.53
N GLY A 378 22.00 3.07 5.38
CA GLY A 378 23.25 3.83 5.24
C GLY A 378 23.69 4.65 6.47
N LEU A 379 22.86 4.73 7.52
CA LEU A 379 23.11 5.48 8.77
C LEU A 379 24.38 5.01 9.51
N CYS A 380 24.72 3.73 9.34
CA CYS A 380 25.94 3.14 9.86
C CYS A 380 26.42 2.01 8.95
N SER A 381 27.71 1.67 9.02
CA SER A 381 28.32 0.63 8.17
C SER A 381 28.84 -0.56 8.98
N ASN A 382 29.74 -0.33 9.94
CA ASN A 382 30.39 -1.41 10.71
C ASN A 382 30.27 -1.27 12.24
N ASP A 383 30.00 -0.06 12.76
CA ASP A 383 29.89 0.23 14.19
C ASP A 383 28.55 0.89 14.51
N CYS A 384 27.49 0.15 14.21
CA CYS A 384 26.12 0.60 14.41
C CYS A 384 25.73 0.65 15.89
N PRO A 385 24.74 1.48 16.27
CA PRO A 385 24.19 1.48 17.60
C PRO A 385 23.92 0.06 18.10
N ARG A 386 24.34 -0.22 19.34
CA ARG A 386 24.17 -1.53 19.99
C ARG A 386 24.81 -2.71 19.25
N LYS A 387 25.70 -2.46 18.28
CA LYS A 387 26.37 -3.46 17.42
C LYS A 387 25.39 -4.30 16.59
N ILE A 388 24.25 -3.73 16.24
CA ILE A 388 23.23 -4.37 15.41
C ILE A 388 23.55 -4.08 13.95
N THR A 389 23.59 -5.10 13.10
CA THR A 389 23.84 -4.92 11.68
C THR A 389 22.63 -4.23 11.03
N PRO A 390 22.80 -3.19 10.18
CA PRO A 390 21.71 -2.35 9.70
C PRO A 390 20.97 -2.99 8.51
N PHE A 391 20.58 -4.24 8.66
CA PHE A 391 19.82 -5.01 7.68
C PHE A 391 18.36 -5.11 8.10
N GLY A 392 17.46 -4.89 7.14
CA GLY A 392 16.05 -5.27 7.30
C GLY A 392 15.17 -4.27 8.06
N VAL A 393 15.52 -2.99 8.04
CA VAL A 393 14.58 -1.90 8.38
C VAL A 393 13.87 -1.41 7.12
N ASN A 394 12.59 -1.07 7.22
CA ASN A 394 11.84 -0.57 6.06
C ASN A 394 12.23 0.88 5.78
N GLN A 395 12.82 1.12 4.61
CA GLN A 395 13.17 2.46 4.16
C GLN A 395 12.10 2.97 3.18
N PRO A 396 11.44 4.10 3.46
CA PRO A 396 10.53 4.74 2.51
C PRO A 396 11.28 5.48 1.41
N GLY A 397 10.86 5.31 0.15
CA GLY A 397 11.36 6.10 -0.99
C GLY A 397 12.47 5.51 -1.87
N PRO A 398 13.27 4.50 -1.47
CA PRO A 398 14.21 3.90 -2.41
C PRO A 398 13.52 3.38 -3.67
N TYR A 399 14.09 3.72 -4.81
CA TYR A 399 13.69 3.21 -6.12
C TYR A 399 14.88 2.48 -6.74
N ILE A 400 14.62 1.33 -7.35
CA ILE A 400 15.62 0.51 -8.01
C ILE A 400 15.15 0.34 -9.44
N MET A 401 16.08 0.41 -10.38
CA MET A 401 15.83 0.03 -11.76
C MET A 401 17.01 -0.80 -12.23
N TYR A 402 16.74 -1.88 -12.95
CA TYR A 402 17.77 -2.75 -13.48
C TYR A 402 17.52 -3.09 -14.94
N THR A 403 18.61 -3.33 -15.65
CA THR A 403 18.59 -3.86 -17.00
C THR A 403 19.41 -5.14 -17.01
N THR A 404 18.81 -6.22 -17.48
CA THR A 404 19.45 -7.52 -17.66
C THR A 404 19.20 -8.04 -19.09
N VAL A 405 19.74 -9.21 -19.40
CA VAL A 405 19.53 -9.91 -20.68
C VAL A 405 19.02 -11.30 -20.41
N ASP A 406 17.99 -11.72 -21.16
CA ASP A 406 17.50 -13.10 -21.08
C ASP A 406 18.44 -14.09 -21.79
N ALA A 407 18.13 -15.39 -21.68
CA ALA A 407 18.92 -16.46 -22.29
C ALA A 407 19.04 -16.37 -23.83
N ASN A 408 18.15 -15.61 -24.48
CA ASN A 408 18.19 -15.36 -25.92
C ASN A 408 18.92 -14.05 -26.29
N GLY A 409 19.41 -13.31 -25.29
CA GLY A 409 20.11 -12.04 -25.46
C GLY A 409 19.18 -10.83 -25.63
N TYR A 410 17.88 -10.97 -25.35
CA TYR A 410 16.97 -9.82 -25.36
C TYR A 410 17.07 -9.05 -24.05
N LEU A 411 17.12 -7.72 -24.16
CA LEU A 411 17.10 -6.84 -22.99
C LEU A 411 15.80 -7.01 -22.21
N LYS A 412 15.95 -7.01 -20.89
CA LYS A 412 14.86 -6.99 -19.91
C LYS A 412 15.12 -5.83 -18.96
N ASN A 413 14.12 -4.98 -18.81
CA ASN A 413 14.13 -3.94 -17.79
C ASN A 413 13.18 -4.34 -16.68
N GLY A 414 13.40 -3.78 -15.50
CA GLY A 414 12.45 -3.82 -14.41
C GLY A 414 12.79 -2.72 -13.41
N SER A 415 11.79 -2.35 -12.62
CA SER A 415 11.95 -1.40 -11.52
C SER A 415 11.13 -1.76 -10.30
#